data_AF-A0A1R2B9Z7-F1
#
_entry.id   AF-A0A1R2B9Z7-F1
#
_cell.length_a   1.000
_cell.length_b   1.000
_cell.length_c   1.000
_cell.angle_alpha   90.00
_cell.angle_beta   90.00
_cell.angle_gamma   90.00
#
_symmetry.space_group_name_H-M   'P 1'
#
loop_
_entity.id
_entity.type
_entity.pdbx_description
1 polymer ?
#
loop_
_entity_poly.entity_id
_entity_poly.type
_entity_poly.pdbx_seq_one_letter_code
_entity_poly.pdbx_strand_id
1 'polypeptide(L)'
;MYFFMILNISIMLKNYFSKQTGQLNLTKDFLEDINSKVQSSNTKIFDSFQSQNSFTVKLPIIYKEITINNLIPQLKDYLNPADIEVNIRKKKLKDAENMKKDLQEKLSYVSQSIDSLKTLEKITKRPKLHNKTIRQQFFESEKEKTEAISLKMKKFSELQKQTEIFFKSESEKIKKKIEEVKEWELYQLEQEKEKREQRRQEELERLREKKEQRYKQMQELKKAQSESSFKIEKKPLYIKIEENYKNTIMMPELEKRKEELKKRSIYFMPSQLQNIKNHMSWYNSVKGKTKKSIIHKPSNADKSLQLLSVTPNVWALRLMEEEKLEQEARNKKLQERKNLIEKQTKYSELIKEFHAPSLHKSPTATDTTIKSKSKIDQNNLSVDVSPNSKWVPHKYPKNNMVPEPKEPKKPHPINYLEDRRKYRDNHKDVSSDSMLLESIMEKSFQSGGDIIQNLKKVQETTQKIEGIARKKEVCLLPFPTSIGAIEKTASVDNLIISSIKAKIHFLDHLE
;
A
#
# COMPACT_ATOMS: atom_id res chain seq x y z
N MET A 1 18.27 -20.91 11.67
CA MET A 1 19.57 -21.15 10.97
C MET A 1 19.38 -21.35 9.46
N TYR A 2 18.51 -22.28 9.01
CA TYR A 2 18.26 -22.55 7.58
C TYR A 2 17.79 -21.35 6.74
N PHE A 3 16.92 -20.51 7.29
CA PHE A 3 16.45 -19.28 6.62
C PHE A 3 17.60 -18.31 6.28
N PHE A 4 18.58 -18.16 7.18
CA PHE A 4 19.75 -17.32 6.97
C PHE A 4 20.69 -17.88 5.90
N MET A 5 20.77 -19.20 5.76
CA MET A 5 21.55 -19.84 4.69
C MET A 5 20.93 -19.63 3.31
N ILE A 6 19.62 -19.82 3.18
CA ILE A 6 18.90 -19.57 1.92
C ILE A 6 18.99 -18.08 1.53
N LEU A 7 18.88 -17.19 2.52
CA LEU A 7 19.03 -15.74 2.30
C LEU A 7 20.45 -15.40 1.82
N ASN A 8 21.49 -15.99 2.42
CA ASN A 8 22.87 -15.76 2.00
C ASN A 8 23.17 -16.30 0.60
N ILE A 9 22.64 -17.47 0.23
CA ILE A 9 22.79 -18.03 -1.13
C ILE A 9 22.09 -17.13 -2.15
N SER A 10 20.89 -16.65 -1.83
CA SER A 10 20.12 -15.73 -2.69
C SER A 10 20.85 -14.39 -2.89
N ILE A 11 21.44 -13.83 -1.82
CA ILE A 11 22.23 -12.60 -1.88
C ILE A 11 23.50 -12.80 -2.72
N MET A 12 24.21 -13.92 -2.53
CA MET A 12 25.41 -14.26 -3.30
C MET A 12 25.10 -14.40 -4.80
N LEU A 13 24.03 -15.11 -5.17
CA LEU A 13 23.59 -15.27 -6.56
C LEU A 13 23.21 -13.91 -7.16
N LYS A 14 22.44 -13.10 -6.43
CA LYS A 14 22.02 -11.77 -6.89
C LYS A 14 23.22 -10.84 -7.12
N ASN A 15 24.22 -10.88 -6.25
CA ASN A 15 25.45 -10.10 -6.39
C ASN A 15 26.30 -10.59 -7.57
N TYR A 16 26.40 -11.91 -7.78
CA TYR A 16 27.12 -12.50 -8.91
C TYR A 16 26.48 -12.09 -10.26
N PHE A 17 25.15 -12.25 -10.39
CA PHE A 17 24.44 -11.88 -11.62
C PHE A 17 24.41 -10.37 -11.84
N SER A 18 24.29 -9.56 -10.79
CA SER A 18 24.38 -8.09 -10.89
C SER A 18 25.74 -7.65 -11.44
N LYS A 19 26.82 -8.31 -11.00
CA LYS A 19 28.19 -8.00 -11.45
C LYS A 19 28.44 -8.41 -12.90
N GLN A 20 27.88 -9.53 -13.37
CA GLN A 20 28.02 -9.96 -14.77
C GLN A 20 27.08 -9.22 -15.73
N THR A 21 25.85 -8.93 -15.31
CA THR A 21 24.90 -8.15 -16.12
C THR A 21 25.29 -6.67 -16.23
N GLY A 22 26.07 -6.13 -15.28
CA GLY A 22 26.67 -4.81 -15.42
C GLY A 22 27.75 -4.71 -16.51
N GLN A 23 28.33 -5.84 -16.94
CA GLN A 23 29.35 -5.88 -17.99
C GLN A 23 28.77 -6.10 -19.40
N LEU A 24 27.54 -6.61 -19.49
CA LEU A 24 26.86 -6.90 -20.75
C LEU A 24 25.64 -5.98 -20.82
N ASN A 25 25.61 -5.03 -21.76
CA ASN A 25 24.51 -4.07 -21.94
C ASN A 25 23.18 -4.77 -22.34
N LEU A 26 22.56 -5.50 -21.41
CA LEU A 26 21.39 -6.34 -21.63
C LEU A 26 20.11 -5.50 -21.57
N THR A 27 19.12 -5.87 -22.39
CA THR A 27 17.80 -5.23 -22.40
C THR A 27 17.02 -5.56 -21.12
N LYS A 28 16.17 -4.62 -20.68
CA LYS A 28 15.40 -4.74 -19.42
C LYS A 28 14.56 -6.02 -19.35
N ASP A 29 13.96 -6.41 -20.47
CA ASP A 29 13.12 -7.61 -20.56
C ASP A 29 13.91 -8.90 -20.29
N PHE A 30 15.20 -8.92 -20.65
CA PHE A 30 16.07 -10.08 -20.41
C PHE A 30 16.53 -10.14 -18.94
N LEU A 31 16.78 -8.98 -18.32
CA LEU A 31 17.04 -8.90 -16.88
C LEU A 31 15.83 -9.35 -16.05
N GLU A 32 14.62 -9.07 -16.53
CA GLU A 32 13.38 -9.52 -15.90
C GLU A 32 13.19 -11.03 -16.01
N ASP A 33 13.53 -11.63 -17.16
CA ASP A 33 13.51 -13.09 -17.36
C ASP A 33 14.59 -13.83 -16.54
N ILE A 34 15.77 -13.24 -16.37
CA ILE A 34 16.79 -13.78 -15.46
C ILE A 34 16.29 -13.72 -14.01
N ASN A 35 15.72 -12.60 -13.59
CA ASN A 35 15.21 -12.44 -12.23
C ASN A 35 14.05 -13.40 -11.93
N SER A 36 13.13 -13.60 -12.89
CA SER A 36 12.01 -14.54 -12.73
C SER A 36 12.51 -15.98 -12.64
N LYS A 37 13.52 -16.37 -13.42
CA LYS A 37 14.13 -17.70 -13.35
C LYS A 37 14.90 -17.91 -12.05
N VAL A 38 15.68 -16.93 -11.59
CA VAL A 38 16.36 -16.97 -10.28
C VAL A 38 15.34 -17.13 -9.15
N GLN A 39 14.22 -16.40 -9.22
CA GLN A 39 13.12 -16.56 -8.26
C GLN A 39 12.51 -17.97 -8.33
N SER A 40 12.25 -18.51 -9.53
CA SER A 40 11.71 -19.86 -9.70
C SER A 40 12.65 -20.96 -9.20
N SER A 41 13.96 -20.78 -9.33
CA SER A 41 14.95 -21.70 -8.79
C SER A 41 15.02 -21.61 -7.27
N ASN A 42 14.92 -20.40 -6.70
CA ASN A 42 14.87 -20.20 -5.25
C ASN A 42 13.60 -20.81 -4.63
N THR A 43 12.44 -20.71 -5.31
CA THR A 43 11.21 -21.35 -4.82
C THR A 43 11.33 -22.87 -4.87
N LYS A 44 11.86 -23.46 -5.94
CA LYS A 44 12.10 -24.91 -6.02
C LYS A 44 13.05 -25.41 -4.94
N ILE A 45 14.10 -24.65 -4.62
CA ILE A 45 15.02 -24.96 -3.51
C ILE A 45 14.26 -24.92 -2.19
N PHE A 46 13.46 -23.87 -1.95
CA PHE A 46 12.65 -23.72 -0.75
C PHE A 46 11.62 -24.86 -0.58
N ASP A 47 10.93 -25.23 -1.66
CA ASP A 47 9.95 -26.32 -1.68
C ASP A 47 10.62 -27.68 -1.42
N SER A 48 11.82 -27.90 -1.98
CA SER A 48 12.62 -29.10 -1.71
C SER A 48 13.03 -29.18 -0.24
N PHE A 49 13.41 -28.05 0.38
CA PHE A 49 13.71 -27.98 1.82
C PHE A 49 12.47 -28.22 2.70
N GLN A 50 11.29 -27.72 2.33
CA GLN A 50 10.06 -27.95 3.10
C GLN A 50 9.55 -29.39 2.99
N SER A 51 9.71 -30.02 1.83
CA SER A 51 9.28 -31.40 1.58
C SER A 51 10.07 -32.44 2.40
N GLN A 52 11.26 -32.11 2.89
CA GLN A 52 12.13 -33.01 3.65
C GLN A 52 12.03 -32.88 5.19
N ASN A 53 10.87 -32.46 5.71
CA ASN A 53 10.58 -32.43 7.15
C ASN A 53 10.50 -33.83 7.84
N SER A 54 11.09 -34.89 7.27
CA SER A 54 11.41 -36.10 8.04
C SER A 54 12.76 -35.91 8.73
N PHE A 55 12.66 -35.77 10.05
CA PHE A 55 13.76 -35.63 11.00
C PHE A 55 14.70 -36.84 10.90
N THR A 56 15.72 -36.79 10.04
CA THR A 56 17.04 -37.48 10.10
C THR A 56 17.62 -37.77 8.70
N VAL A 57 18.19 -36.78 7.98
CA VAL A 57 19.10 -37.12 6.88
C VAL A 57 20.27 -36.14 6.74
N LYS A 58 21.47 -36.71 6.97
CA LYS A 58 22.81 -36.40 6.43
C LYS A 58 22.91 -35.14 5.55
N LEU A 59 23.23 -34.02 6.20
CA LEU A 59 23.68 -32.75 5.62
C LEU A 59 24.74 -32.87 4.49
N PRO A 60 25.70 -33.81 4.43
CA PRO A 60 26.76 -33.76 3.42
C PRO A 60 26.34 -34.06 1.98
N ILE A 61 25.21 -34.73 1.77
CA ILE A 61 24.80 -35.21 0.42
C ILE A 61 24.10 -34.10 -0.36
N ILE A 62 23.25 -33.32 0.31
CA ILE A 62 22.51 -32.20 -0.31
C ILE A 62 23.47 -31.06 -0.69
N TYR A 63 24.54 -30.82 0.08
CA TYR A 63 25.56 -29.82 -0.28
C TYR A 63 26.37 -30.21 -1.51
N LYS A 64 26.50 -31.51 -1.84
CA LYS A 64 27.21 -31.96 -3.04
C LYS A 64 26.36 -31.81 -4.31
N GLU A 65 25.05 -32.06 -4.23
CA GLU A 65 24.15 -31.88 -5.38
C GLU A 65 23.77 -30.40 -5.62
N ILE A 66 23.64 -29.59 -4.57
CA ILE A 66 23.33 -28.16 -4.63
C ILE A 66 24.60 -27.32 -4.42
N THR A 67 25.72 -27.73 -5.03
CA THR A 67 26.87 -26.81 -5.11
C THR A 67 26.58 -25.77 -6.17
N ILE A 68 26.75 -24.49 -5.82
CA ILE A 68 26.71 -23.33 -6.73
C ILE A 68 27.56 -23.57 -8.00
N ASN A 69 28.62 -24.39 -7.88
CA ASN A 69 29.49 -24.81 -8.97
C ASN A 69 28.83 -25.69 -10.04
N ASN A 70 27.67 -26.32 -9.79
CA ASN A 70 26.89 -27.06 -10.80
C ASN A 70 25.84 -26.17 -11.50
N LEU A 71 25.35 -25.12 -10.82
CA LEU A 71 24.40 -24.16 -11.36
C LEU A 71 25.09 -23.10 -12.25
N ILE A 72 26.32 -22.71 -11.93
CA ILE A 72 27.08 -21.73 -12.70
C ILE A 72 27.35 -22.19 -14.16
N PRO A 73 27.77 -23.42 -14.45
CA PRO A 73 27.94 -23.92 -15.82
C PRO A 73 26.62 -23.92 -16.59
N GLN A 74 25.54 -24.45 -15.99
CA GLN A 74 24.21 -24.46 -16.61
C GLN A 74 23.73 -23.05 -16.96
N LEU A 75 24.03 -22.05 -16.13
CA LEU A 75 23.67 -20.65 -16.36
C LEU A 75 24.66 -19.89 -17.25
N LYS A 76 25.93 -20.30 -17.30
CA LYS A 76 26.95 -19.75 -18.22
C LYS A 76 26.61 -20.06 -19.67
N ASP A 77 26.07 -21.25 -19.95
CA ASP A 77 25.61 -21.61 -21.29
C ASP A 77 24.45 -20.71 -21.77
N TYR A 78 23.64 -20.16 -20.84
CA TYR A 78 22.61 -19.15 -21.15
C TYR A 78 23.13 -17.71 -21.23
N LEU A 79 24.34 -17.44 -20.76
CA LEU A 79 24.98 -16.13 -20.75
C LEU A 79 25.91 -15.91 -21.96
N ASN A 80 26.10 -16.93 -22.80
CA ASN A 80 26.90 -16.80 -24.01
C ASN A 80 26.17 -15.84 -24.99
N PRO A 81 26.75 -14.66 -25.31
CA PRO A 81 26.05 -13.63 -26.09
C PRO A 81 25.59 -14.10 -27.48
N ALA A 82 26.33 -15.06 -28.08
CA ALA A 82 25.94 -15.68 -29.34
C ALA A 82 24.64 -16.50 -29.23
N ASP A 83 24.47 -17.26 -28.16
CA ASP A 83 23.29 -18.09 -27.93
C ASP A 83 22.07 -17.26 -27.50
N ILE A 84 22.28 -16.15 -26.78
CA ILE A 84 21.23 -15.18 -26.45
C ILE A 84 20.65 -14.57 -27.71
N GLU A 85 21.50 -14.12 -28.64
CA GLU A 85 21.05 -13.51 -29.89
C GLU A 85 20.30 -14.52 -30.77
N VAL A 86 20.80 -15.75 -30.85
CA VAL A 86 20.12 -16.85 -31.56
C VAL A 86 18.76 -17.16 -30.94
N ASN A 87 18.64 -17.19 -29.61
CA ASN A 87 17.38 -17.42 -28.92
C ASN A 87 16.37 -16.28 -29.11
N ILE A 88 16.83 -15.03 -29.10
CA ILE A 88 15.99 -13.86 -29.42
C ILE A 88 15.49 -13.95 -30.86
N ARG A 89 16.37 -14.32 -31.82
CA ARG A 89 15.98 -14.50 -33.23
C ARG A 89 14.97 -15.63 -33.40
N LYS A 90 15.17 -16.79 -32.75
CA LYS A 90 14.22 -17.91 -32.75
C LYS A 90 12.86 -17.53 -32.16
N LYS A 91 12.85 -16.76 -31.05
CA LYS A 91 11.61 -16.27 -30.45
C LYS A 91 10.86 -15.33 -31.39
N LYS A 92 11.55 -14.35 -31.97
CA LYS A 92 10.97 -13.43 -32.96
C LYS A 92 10.43 -14.17 -34.20
N LEU A 93 11.13 -15.21 -34.65
CA LEU A 93 10.70 -16.06 -35.75
C LEU A 93 9.41 -16.81 -35.40
N LYS A 94 9.34 -17.41 -34.21
CA LYS A 94 8.13 -18.09 -33.72
C LYS A 94 6.95 -17.12 -33.55
N ASP A 95 7.19 -15.91 -33.05
CA ASP A 95 6.17 -14.87 -32.92
C ASP A 95 5.64 -14.45 -34.31
N ALA A 96 6.53 -14.33 -35.30
CA ALA A 96 6.15 -14.04 -36.69
C ALA A 96 5.36 -15.20 -37.34
N GLU A 97 5.72 -16.46 -37.07
CA GLU A 97 4.97 -17.64 -37.52
C GLU A 97 3.55 -17.67 -36.91
N ASN A 98 3.42 -17.37 -35.63
CA ASN A 98 2.12 -17.26 -34.96
C ASN A 98 1.26 -16.14 -35.57
N MET A 99 1.85 -14.96 -35.82
CA MET A 99 1.15 -13.86 -36.50
C MET A 99 0.70 -14.24 -37.91
N LYS A 100 1.55 -14.96 -38.67
CA LYS A 100 1.19 -15.46 -40.00
C LYS A 100 -0.01 -16.41 -39.92
N LYS A 101 -0.03 -17.32 -38.96
CA LYS A 101 -1.15 -18.26 -38.76
C LYS A 101 -2.45 -17.53 -38.40
N ASP A 102 -2.41 -16.58 -37.47
CA ASP A 102 -3.57 -15.77 -37.07
C ASP A 102 -4.12 -14.95 -38.26
N LEU A 103 -3.23 -14.39 -39.09
CA LEU A 103 -3.63 -13.71 -40.33
C LEU A 103 -4.25 -14.66 -41.36
N GLN A 104 -3.73 -15.88 -41.49
CA GLN A 104 -4.33 -16.90 -42.37
C GLN A 104 -5.72 -17.33 -41.89
N GLU A 105 -5.93 -17.48 -40.58
CA GLU A 105 -7.25 -17.76 -39.99
C GLU A 105 -8.23 -16.61 -40.22
N LYS A 106 -7.78 -15.35 -40.06
CA LYS A 106 -8.61 -14.17 -40.36
C LYS A 106 -8.96 -14.09 -41.85
N LEU A 107 -8.01 -14.38 -42.74
CA LEU A 107 -8.25 -14.40 -44.18
C LEU A 107 -9.23 -15.52 -44.58
N SER A 108 -9.13 -16.71 -43.97
CA SER A 108 -10.06 -17.80 -44.26
C SER A 108 -11.48 -17.47 -43.82
N TYR A 109 -11.64 -16.82 -42.66
CA TYR A 109 -12.94 -16.31 -42.19
C TYR A 109 -13.53 -15.26 -43.15
N VAL A 110 -12.72 -14.30 -43.62
CA VAL A 110 -13.15 -13.31 -44.61
C VAL A 110 -13.56 -13.97 -45.92
N SER A 111 -12.79 -14.94 -46.42
CA SER A 111 -13.15 -15.70 -47.63
C SER A 111 -14.48 -16.45 -47.47
N GLN A 112 -14.69 -17.12 -46.33
CA GLN A 112 -15.98 -17.75 -46.00
C GLN A 112 -17.13 -16.73 -45.95
N SER A 113 -16.87 -15.54 -45.39
CA SER A 113 -17.83 -14.44 -45.38
C SER A 113 -18.16 -13.94 -46.79
N ILE A 114 -17.18 -13.83 -47.68
CA ILE A 114 -17.40 -13.43 -49.08
C ILE A 114 -18.22 -14.49 -49.83
N ASP A 115 -17.92 -15.78 -49.64
CA ASP A 115 -18.65 -16.87 -50.29
C ASP A 115 -20.08 -16.99 -49.78
N SER A 116 -20.31 -16.75 -48.49
CA SER A 116 -21.67 -16.65 -47.93
C SER A 116 -22.46 -15.45 -48.47
N LEU A 117 -21.82 -14.29 -48.68
CA LEU A 117 -22.46 -13.13 -49.32
C LEU A 117 -22.78 -13.39 -50.81
N LYS A 118 -21.87 -14.02 -51.55
CA LYS A 118 -22.10 -14.43 -52.96
C LYS A 118 -23.24 -15.45 -53.09
N THR A 119 -23.41 -16.32 -52.10
CA THR A 119 -24.54 -17.27 -52.09
C THR A 119 -25.85 -16.59 -51.70
N LEU A 120 -25.83 -15.60 -50.80
CA LEU A 120 -26.98 -14.74 -50.47
C LEU A 120 -27.54 -13.99 -51.69
N GLU A 121 -26.68 -13.45 -52.55
CA GLU A 121 -27.13 -12.80 -53.80
C GLU A 121 -27.86 -13.76 -54.74
N LYS A 122 -27.48 -15.05 -54.77
CA LYS A 122 -28.14 -16.09 -55.58
C LYS A 122 -29.47 -16.57 -54.98
N ILE A 123 -29.71 -16.38 -53.68
CA ILE A 123 -30.91 -16.90 -52.96
C ILE A 123 -32.12 -15.96 -53.08
N THR A 124 -31.97 -14.74 -53.61
CA THR A 124 -33.08 -13.77 -53.75
C THR A 124 -34.18 -14.18 -54.75
N LYS A 125 -33.94 -15.18 -55.60
CA LYS A 125 -34.99 -15.75 -56.46
C LYS A 125 -35.75 -16.86 -55.72
N ARG A 126 -36.90 -16.52 -55.14
CA ARG A 126 -37.87 -17.52 -54.64
C ARG A 126 -38.18 -18.49 -55.79
N PRO A 127 -38.01 -19.82 -55.60
CA PRO A 127 -38.36 -20.78 -56.65
C PRO A 127 -39.85 -20.68 -56.96
N LYS A 128 -40.20 -20.64 -58.26
CA LYS A 128 -41.61 -20.66 -58.69
C LYS A 128 -42.18 -22.05 -58.42
N LEU A 129 -42.91 -22.23 -57.31
CA LEU A 129 -43.47 -23.51 -56.83
C LEU A 129 -44.66 -24.05 -57.65
N HIS A 130 -44.78 -23.72 -58.94
CA HIS A 130 -45.88 -24.20 -59.80
C HIS A 130 -45.69 -25.67 -60.22
N ASN A 131 -44.47 -26.20 -60.23
CA ASN A 131 -44.19 -27.58 -60.62
C ASN A 131 -44.18 -28.51 -59.39
N LYS A 132 -44.97 -29.60 -59.44
CA LYS A 132 -45.21 -30.53 -58.30
C LYS A 132 -43.92 -31.19 -57.81
N THR A 133 -43.01 -31.56 -58.72
CA THR A 133 -41.71 -32.16 -58.39
C THR A 133 -40.76 -31.18 -57.72
N ILE A 134 -40.66 -29.94 -58.21
CA ILE A 134 -39.83 -28.88 -57.61
C ILE A 134 -40.37 -28.51 -56.22
N ARG A 135 -41.69 -28.52 -56.05
CA ARG A 135 -42.35 -28.28 -54.76
C ARG A 135 -42.00 -29.37 -53.74
N GLN A 136 -42.06 -30.65 -54.11
CA GLN A 136 -41.69 -31.76 -53.22
C GLN A 136 -40.22 -31.70 -52.80
N GLN A 137 -39.31 -31.48 -53.75
CA GLN A 137 -37.86 -31.36 -53.45
C GLN A 137 -37.55 -30.17 -52.54
N PHE A 138 -38.25 -29.04 -52.71
CA PHE A 138 -38.09 -27.89 -51.81
C PHE A 138 -38.50 -28.24 -50.37
N PHE A 139 -39.67 -28.85 -50.17
CA PHE A 139 -40.14 -29.24 -48.85
C PHE A 139 -39.30 -30.35 -48.20
N GLU A 140 -38.79 -31.31 -48.98
CA GLU A 140 -37.84 -32.31 -48.48
C GLU A 140 -36.53 -31.65 -48.03
N SER A 141 -35.97 -30.75 -48.85
CA SER A 141 -34.75 -30.02 -48.48
C SER A 141 -34.94 -29.08 -47.27
N GLU A 142 -36.14 -28.52 -47.12
CA GLU A 142 -36.50 -27.68 -45.99
C GLU A 142 -36.67 -28.53 -44.72
N LYS A 143 -37.32 -29.68 -44.84
CA LYS A 143 -37.44 -30.67 -43.77
C LYS A 143 -36.07 -31.16 -43.29
N GLU A 144 -35.18 -31.55 -44.20
CA GLU A 144 -33.80 -31.94 -43.88
C GLU A 144 -33.04 -30.82 -43.17
N LYS A 145 -33.20 -29.56 -43.61
CA LYS A 145 -32.60 -28.40 -42.93
C LYS A 145 -33.16 -28.22 -41.52
N THR A 146 -34.48 -28.35 -41.33
CA THR A 146 -35.09 -28.26 -40.00
C THR A 146 -34.64 -29.39 -39.07
N GLU A 147 -34.48 -30.61 -39.58
CA GLU A 147 -33.96 -31.76 -38.84
C GLU A 147 -32.49 -31.56 -38.45
N ALA A 148 -31.66 -31.05 -39.36
CA ALA A 148 -30.28 -30.71 -39.09
C ALA A 148 -30.14 -29.57 -38.04
N ILE A 149 -31.02 -28.57 -38.09
CA ILE A 149 -31.08 -27.50 -37.09
C ILE A 149 -31.53 -28.06 -35.73
N SER A 150 -32.54 -28.92 -35.70
CA SER A 150 -33.02 -29.59 -34.49
C SER A 150 -31.91 -30.42 -33.82
N LEU A 151 -31.15 -31.20 -34.60
CA LEU A 151 -30.00 -31.96 -34.11
C LEU A 151 -28.90 -31.04 -33.54
N LYS A 152 -28.60 -29.93 -34.21
CA LYS A 152 -27.62 -28.94 -33.71
C LYS A 152 -28.11 -28.30 -32.41
N MET A 153 -29.39 -27.98 -32.29
CA MET A 153 -29.96 -27.39 -31.10
C MET A 153 -29.95 -28.36 -29.91
N LYS A 154 -30.21 -29.66 -30.15
CA LYS A 154 -30.04 -30.70 -29.12
C LYS A 154 -28.60 -30.80 -28.64
N LYS A 155 -27.62 -30.87 -29.55
CA LYS A 155 -26.18 -30.88 -29.21
C LYS A 155 -25.78 -29.63 -28.41
N PHE A 156 -26.27 -28.45 -28.81
CA PHE A 156 -25.99 -27.21 -28.09
C PHE A 156 -26.55 -27.24 -26.66
N SER A 157 -27.80 -27.71 -26.48
CA SER A 157 -28.42 -27.86 -25.16
C SER A 157 -27.67 -28.86 -24.27
N GLU A 158 -27.19 -29.99 -24.81
CA GLU A 158 -26.35 -30.94 -24.08
C GLU A 158 -25.02 -30.32 -23.64
N LEU A 159 -24.36 -29.59 -24.54
CA LEU A 159 -23.11 -28.91 -24.25
C LEU A 159 -23.28 -27.83 -23.17
N GLN A 160 -24.38 -27.09 -23.21
CA GLN A 160 -24.73 -26.10 -22.19
C GLN A 160 -24.91 -26.77 -20.81
N LYS A 161 -25.61 -27.91 -20.74
CA LYS A 161 -25.75 -28.67 -19.48
C LYS A 161 -24.40 -29.15 -18.95
N GLN A 162 -23.52 -29.66 -19.83
CA GLN A 162 -22.17 -30.08 -19.43
C GLN A 162 -21.34 -28.91 -18.89
N THR A 163 -21.40 -27.74 -19.52
CA THR A 163 -20.70 -26.55 -19.02
C THR A 163 -21.24 -26.09 -17.67
N GLU A 164 -22.55 -26.16 -17.45
CA GLU A 164 -23.16 -25.78 -16.16
C GLU A 164 -22.72 -26.72 -15.03
N ILE A 165 -22.66 -28.03 -15.29
CA ILE A 165 -22.16 -29.04 -14.34
C ILE A 165 -20.69 -28.77 -14.03
N PHE A 166 -19.87 -28.48 -15.05
CA PHE A 166 -18.46 -28.13 -14.87
C PHE A 166 -18.31 -26.90 -13.97
N PHE A 167 -19.02 -25.80 -14.26
CA PHE A 167 -18.97 -24.58 -13.44
C PHE A 167 -19.44 -24.80 -12.01
N LYS A 168 -20.48 -25.62 -11.78
CA LYS A 168 -20.92 -25.98 -10.42
C LYS A 168 -19.82 -26.73 -9.66
N SER A 169 -19.19 -27.71 -10.30
CA SER A 169 -18.10 -28.48 -9.70
C SER A 169 -16.86 -27.63 -9.39
N GLU A 170 -16.53 -26.68 -10.27
CA GLU A 170 -15.42 -25.73 -10.09
C GLU A 170 -15.70 -24.79 -8.91
N SER A 171 -16.94 -24.29 -8.81
CA SER A 171 -17.39 -23.43 -7.71
C SER A 171 -17.33 -24.14 -6.36
N GLU A 172 -17.74 -25.41 -6.30
CA GLU A 172 -17.62 -26.22 -5.08
C GLU A 172 -16.16 -26.47 -4.67
N LYS A 173 -15.26 -26.74 -5.62
CA LYS A 173 -13.82 -26.85 -5.34
C LYS A 173 -13.24 -25.55 -4.79
N ILE A 174 -13.65 -24.40 -5.33
CA ILE A 174 -13.21 -23.09 -4.84
C ILE A 174 -13.72 -22.85 -3.42
N LYS A 175 -14.99 -23.17 -3.13
CA LYS A 175 -15.54 -23.05 -1.78
C LYS A 175 -14.80 -23.90 -0.76
N LYS A 176 -14.52 -25.16 -1.09
CA LYS A 176 -13.73 -26.06 -0.22
C LYS A 176 -12.32 -25.51 0.06
N LYS A 177 -11.63 -25.00 -0.97
CA LYS A 177 -10.32 -24.34 -0.77
C LYS A 177 -10.39 -23.12 0.14
N ILE A 178 -11.46 -22.32 0.04
CA ILE A 178 -11.66 -21.16 0.92
C ILE A 178 -11.90 -21.61 2.37
N GLU A 179 -12.65 -22.69 2.59
CA GLU A 179 -12.85 -23.27 3.92
C GLU A 179 -11.54 -23.83 4.49
N GLU A 180 -10.76 -24.59 3.72
CA GLU A 180 -9.44 -25.10 4.13
C GLU A 180 -8.48 -23.97 4.54
N VAL A 181 -8.45 -22.86 3.78
CA VAL A 181 -7.62 -21.70 4.13
C VAL A 181 -8.08 -21.06 5.44
N LYS A 182 -9.38 -20.92 5.67
CA LYS A 182 -9.91 -20.36 6.92
C LYS A 182 -9.62 -21.24 8.12
N GLU A 183 -9.75 -22.56 7.97
CA GLU A 183 -9.40 -23.51 9.03
C GLU A 183 -7.90 -23.45 9.37
N TRP A 184 -7.05 -23.33 8.34
CA TRP A 184 -5.62 -23.18 8.53
C TRP A 184 -5.25 -21.85 9.21
N GLU A 185 -5.90 -20.74 8.85
CA GLU A 185 -5.72 -19.44 9.51
C GLU A 185 -6.13 -19.49 10.98
N LEU A 186 -7.27 -20.13 11.30
CA LEU A 186 -7.70 -20.33 12.68
C LEU A 186 -6.70 -21.16 13.48
N TYR A 187 -6.18 -22.24 12.89
CA TYR A 187 -5.16 -23.08 13.50
C TYR A 187 -3.86 -22.31 13.80
N GLN A 188 -3.40 -21.47 12.86
CA GLN A 188 -2.23 -20.62 13.09
C GLN A 188 -2.46 -19.60 14.21
N LEU A 189 -3.65 -19.00 14.26
CA LEU A 189 -4.01 -18.05 15.31
C LEU A 189 -4.04 -18.70 16.70
N GLU A 190 -4.52 -19.94 16.79
CA GLU A 190 -4.53 -20.73 18.02
C GLU A 190 -3.10 -21.08 18.48
N GLN A 191 -2.24 -21.52 17.56
CA GLN A 191 -0.83 -21.76 17.86
C GLN A 191 -0.09 -20.49 18.32
N GLU A 192 -0.38 -19.34 17.73
CA GLU A 192 0.24 -18.07 18.13
C GLU A 192 -0.21 -17.65 19.54
N LYS A 193 -1.49 -17.85 19.87
CA LYS A 193 -2.01 -17.63 21.23
C LYS A 193 -1.31 -18.54 22.24
N GLU A 194 -1.16 -19.82 21.93
CA GLU A 194 -0.49 -20.78 22.83
C GLU A 194 0.98 -20.40 23.06
N LYS A 195 1.71 -20.04 22.00
CA LYS A 195 3.10 -19.54 22.12
C LYS A 195 3.18 -18.26 22.95
N ARG A 196 2.20 -17.36 22.83
CA ARG A 196 2.15 -16.12 23.63
C ARG A 196 1.87 -16.43 25.11
N GLU A 197 0.99 -17.37 25.39
CA GLU A 197 0.67 -17.82 26.76
C GLU A 197 1.91 -18.46 27.41
N GLN A 198 2.62 -19.33 26.70
CA GLN A 198 3.87 -19.96 27.17
C GLN A 198 4.94 -18.91 27.48
N ARG A 199 5.18 -17.93 26.58
CA ARG A 199 6.14 -16.84 26.84
C ARG A 199 5.77 -16.01 28.07
N ARG A 200 4.47 -15.76 28.28
CA ARG A 200 3.98 -15.03 29.47
C ARG A 200 4.25 -15.84 30.74
N GLN A 201 4.03 -17.15 30.72
CA GLN A 201 4.32 -18.02 31.87
C GLN A 201 5.82 -18.05 32.18
N GLU A 202 6.68 -18.22 31.18
CA GLU A 202 8.15 -18.17 31.35
C GLU A 202 8.62 -16.83 31.93
N GLU A 203 8.05 -15.71 31.46
CA GLU A 203 8.40 -14.38 31.97
C GLU A 203 7.97 -14.20 33.44
N LEU A 204 6.77 -14.67 33.80
CA LEU A 204 6.30 -14.66 35.18
C LEU A 204 7.17 -15.52 36.10
N GLU A 205 7.64 -16.66 35.62
CA GLU A 205 8.54 -17.54 36.37
C GLU A 205 9.91 -16.88 36.60
N ARG A 206 10.52 -16.30 35.56
CA ARG A 206 11.76 -15.51 35.69
C ARG A 206 11.60 -14.32 36.64
N LEU A 207 10.45 -13.67 36.66
CA LEU A 207 10.18 -12.58 37.60
C LEU A 207 10.07 -13.07 39.04
N ARG A 208 9.47 -14.24 39.27
CA ARG A 208 9.43 -14.88 40.59
C ARG A 208 10.82 -15.26 41.08
N GLU A 209 11.63 -15.89 40.23
CA GLU A 209 13.02 -16.22 40.57
C GLU A 209 13.84 -14.97 40.93
N LYS A 210 13.76 -13.91 40.11
CA LYS A 210 14.42 -12.62 40.40
C LYS A 210 13.93 -11.98 41.70
N LYS A 211 12.66 -12.16 42.05
CA LYS A 211 12.11 -11.65 43.31
C LYS A 211 12.68 -12.44 44.50
N GLU A 212 12.77 -13.76 44.37
CA GLU A 212 13.33 -14.62 45.42
C GLU A 212 14.82 -14.38 45.63
N GLN A 213 15.59 -14.22 44.54
CA GLN A 213 17.01 -13.85 44.61
C GLN A 213 17.22 -12.51 45.32
N ARG A 214 16.43 -11.48 44.97
CA ARG A 214 16.48 -10.19 45.67
C ARG A 214 16.13 -10.30 47.15
N TYR A 215 15.16 -11.15 47.49
CA TYR A 215 14.80 -11.40 48.88
C TYR A 215 15.94 -12.06 49.66
N LYS A 216 16.59 -13.08 49.08
CA LYS A 216 17.78 -13.74 49.67
C LYS A 216 18.94 -12.76 49.86
N GLN A 217 19.28 -11.97 48.84
CA GLN A 217 20.31 -10.92 48.94
C GLN A 217 20.00 -9.90 50.04
N MET A 218 18.72 -9.49 50.16
CA MET A 218 18.31 -8.58 51.23
C MET A 218 18.43 -9.19 52.63
N GLN A 219 18.12 -10.48 52.78
CA GLN A 219 18.33 -11.18 54.05
C GLN A 219 19.81 -11.29 54.40
N GLU A 220 20.67 -11.59 53.43
CA GLU A 220 22.12 -11.64 53.62
C GLU A 220 22.69 -10.27 54.02
N LEU A 221 22.28 -9.19 53.34
CA LEU A 221 22.68 -7.82 53.70
C LEU A 221 22.22 -7.44 55.12
N LYS A 222 21.00 -7.84 55.51
CA LYS A 222 20.51 -7.61 56.88
C LYS A 222 21.32 -8.41 57.92
N LYS A 223 21.67 -9.66 57.63
CA LYS A 223 22.53 -10.48 58.50
C LYS A 223 23.92 -9.86 58.64
N ALA A 224 24.55 -9.50 57.52
CA ALA A 224 25.86 -8.84 57.51
C ALA A 224 25.84 -7.49 58.27
N GLN A 225 24.77 -6.69 58.11
CA GLN A 225 24.58 -5.50 58.92
C GLN A 225 24.42 -5.83 60.40
N SER A 226 23.62 -6.84 60.75
CA SER A 226 23.38 -7.24 62.15
C SER A 226 24.67 -7.74 62.84
N GLU A 227 25.53 -8.45 62.12
CA GLU A 227 26.84 -8.92 62.60
C GLU A 227 27.84 -7.76 62.73
N SER A 228 27.74 -6.73 61.89
CA SER A 228 28.55 -5.51 62.00
C SER A 228 28.09 -4.54 63.11
N SER A 229 26.87 -4.67 63.62
CA SER A 229 26.30 -3.77 64.64
C SER A 229 26.91 -3.90 66.04
N PHE A 230 27.80 -4.85 66.29
CA PHE A 230 28.45 -5.02 67.60
C PHE A 230 29.46 -3.91 67.96
N LYS A 231 29.61 -2.84 67.16
CA LYS A 231 30.64 -1.80 67.37
C LYS A 231 30.17 -0.34 67.49
N ILE A 232 28.87 -0.04 67.52
CA ILE A 232 28.43 1.38 67.61
C ILE A 232 27.28 1.53 68.60
N GLU A 233 27.60 1.60 69.90
CA GLU A 233 26.63 1.83 70.99
C GLU A 233 25.99 3.23 70.96
N LYS A 234 26.49 4.17 70.15
CA LYS A 234 25.91 5.51 69.99
C LYS A 234 25.79 5.88 68.53
N LYS A 235 24.53 6.08 68.08
CA LYS A 235 24.23 6.61 66.74
C LYS A 235 25.06 7.88 66.49
N PRO A 236 25.91 7.93 65.44
CA PRO A 236 26.67 9.11 65.11
C PRO A 236 25.75 10.29 64.78
N LEU A 237 26.26 11.51 64.99
CA LEU A 237 25.46 12.74 64.94
C LEU A 237 24.72 12.93 63.60
N TYR A 238 25.35 12.57 62.47
CA TYR A 238 24.72 12.67 61.16
C TYR A 238 23.48 11.76 61.02
N ILE A 239 23.49 10.55 61.60
CA ILE A 239 22.33 9.65 61.61
C ILE A 239 21.22 10.23 62.49
N LYS A 240 21.57 10.88 63.61
CA LYS A 240 20.57 11.57 64.44
C LYS A 240 19.93 12.74 63.70
N ILE A 241 20.72 13.51 62.95
CA ILE A 241 20.22 14.61 62.13
C ILE A 241 19.33 14.09 61.01
N GLU A 242 19.73 13.00 60.34
CA GLU A 242 18.97 12.36 59.27
C GLU A 242 17.65 11.75 59.78
N GLU A 243 17.66 11.06 60.93
CA GLU A 243 16.45 10.56 61.59
C GLU A 243 15.52 11.71 62.01
N ASN A 244 16.07 12.81 62.53
CA ASN A 244 15.28 13.97 62.90
C ASN A 244 14.67 14.64 61.66
N TYR A 245 15.44 14.85 60.60
CA TYR A 245 14.94 15.36 59.32
C TYR A 245 13.84 14.46 58.74
N LYS A 246 14.06 13.14 58.78
CA LYS A 246 13.10 12.16 58.28
C LYS A 246 11.79 12.20 59.06
N ASN A 247 11.85 12.28 60.39
CA ASN A 247 10.67 12.26 61.24
C ASN A 247 9.93 13.61 61.28
N THR A 248 10.66 14.73 61.25
CA THR A 248 10.07 16.07 61.41
C THR A 248 9.66 16.71 60.08
N ILE A 249 10.33 16.36 58.97
CA ILE A 249 10.10 17.00 57.66
C ILE A 249 9.61 15.98 56.63
N MET A 250 10.38 14.93 56.36
CA MET A 250 10.10 14.03 55.22
C MET A 250 8.81 13.21 55.43
N MET A 251 8.58 12.66 56.63
CA MET A 251 7.40 11.84 56.93
C MET A 251 6.10 12.66 56.90
N PRO A 252 6.00 13.84 57.54
CA PRO A 252 4.83 14.70 57.43
C PRO A 252 4.51 15.14 55.99
N GLU A 253 5.53 15.45 55.17
CA GLU A 253 5.31 15.79 53.76
C GLU A 253 4.82 14.59 52.94
N LEU A 254 5.34 13.39 53.20
CA LEU A 254 4.86 12.16 52.57
C LEU A 254 3.41 11.85 52.94
N GLU A 255 3.02 12.06 54.19
CA GLU A 255 1.64 11.90 54.64
C GLU A 255 0.70 12.90 53.98
N LYS A 256 1.09 14.19 53.93
CA LYS A 256 0.33 15.22 53.18
C LYS A 256 0.14 14.83 51.72
N ARG A 257 1.23 14.40 51.05
CA ARG A 257 1.18 14.00 49.64
C ARG A 257 0.34 12.73 49.42
N LYS A 258 0.36 11.79 50.37
CA LYS A 258 -0.47 10.59 50.33
C LYS A 258 -1.95 10.93 50.51
N GLU A 259 -2.28 11.87 51.38
CA GLU A 259 -3.65 12.38 51.52
C GLU A 259 -4.13 13.12 50.28
N GLU A 260 -3.29 13.96 49.67
CA GLU A 260 -3.58 14.63 48.41
C GLU A 260 -3.82 13.62 47.28
N LEU A 261 -2.99 12.59 47.18
CA LEU A 261 -3.18 11.51 46.20
C LEU A 261 -4.45 10.70 46.49
N LYS A 262 -4.80 10.46 47.75
CA LYS A 262 -6.04 9.77 48.13
C LYS A 262 -7.26 10.62 47.76
N LYS A 263 -7.23 11.93 48.04
CA LYS A 263 -8.27 12.88 47.61
C LYS A 263 -8.39 12.88 46.10
N ARG A 264 -7.27 12.97 45.37
CA ARG A 264 -7.22 12.92 43.90
C ARG A 264 -7.78 11.61 43.36
N SER A 265 -7.39 10.47 43.92
CA SER A 265 -7.86 9.13 43.54
C SER A 265 -9.38 8.99 43.65
N ILE A 266 -10.01 9.59 44.67
CA ILE A 266 -11.47 9.60 44.80
C ILE A 266 -12.15 10.30 43.60
N TYR A 267 -11.56 11.38 43.06
CA TYR A 267 -12.08 12.05 41.85
C TYR A 267 -11.88 11.24 40.56
N PHE A 268 -10.87 10.36 40.51
CA PHE A 268 -10.57 9.51 39.35
C PHE A 268 -11.10 8.08 39.50
N MET A 269 -11.79 7.76 40.60
CA MET A 269 -12.41 6.45 40.76
C MET A 269 -13.59 6.32 39.77
N PRO A 270 -13.66 5.21 39.00
CA PRO A 270 -14.84 4.91 38.20
C PRO A 270 -16.09 4.96 39.08
N SER A 271 -17.14 5.63 38.62
CA SER A 271 -18.40 5.72 39.36
C SER A 271 -18.91 4.31 39.68
N GLN A 272 -19.25 4.06 40.95
CA GLN A 272 -19.79 2.78 41.38
C GLN A 272 -21.03 2.41 40.55
N LEU A 273 -21.17 1.12 40.21
CA LEU A 273 -22.28 0.61 39.40
C LEU A 273 -23.66 1.03 39.94
N GLN A 274 -23.79 1.13 41.26
CA GLN A 274 -25.00 1.58 41.92
C GLN A 274 -25.34 3.04 41.62
N ASN A 275 -24.35 3.93 41.57
CA ASN A 275 -24.54 5.33 41.19
C ASN A 275 -24.94 5.46 39.72
N ILE A 276 -24.37 4.63 38.85
CA ILE A 276 -24.74 4.57 37.44
C ILE A 276 -26.20 4.08 37.29
N LYS A 277 -26.60 3.04 38.04
CA LYS A 277 -27.98 2.54 38.06
C LYS A 277 -28.96 3.59 38.60
N ASN A 278 -28.61 4.28 39.68
CA ASN A 278 -29.43 5.35 40.26
C ASN A 278 -29.58 6.52 39.28
N HIS A 279 -28.50 6.91 38.60
CA HIS A 279 -28.53 7.94 37.56
C HIS A 279 -29.36 7.52 36.35
N MET A 280 -29.25 6.25 35.92
CA MET A 280 -30.07 5.67 34.85
C MET A 280 -31.56 5.67 35.22
N SER A 281 -31.89 5.29 36.45
CA SER A 281 -33.26 5.31 36.98
C SER A 281 -33.82 6.72 37.05
N TRP A 282 -33.04 7.68 37.57
CA TRP A 282 -33.38 9.10 37.59
C TRP A 282 -33.58 9.65 36.18
N TYR A 283 -32.66 9.37 35.25
CA TYR A 283 -32.76 9.79 33.85
C TYR A 283 -34.01 9.23 33.18
N ASN A 284 -34.33 7.96 33.40
CA ASN A 284 -35.55 7.34 32.89
C ASN A 284 -36.82 7.97 33.51
N SER A 285 -36.78 8.33 34.79
CA SER A 285 -37.86 9.06 35.46
C SER A 285 -38.07 10.47 34.88
N VAL A 286 -37.00 11.22 34.64
CA VAL A 286 -37.06 12.55 34.01
C VAL A 286 -37.54 12.44 32.56
N LYS A 287 -37.01 11.49 31.78
CA LYS A 287 -37.43 11.24 30.40
C LYS A 287 -38.90 10.81 30.29
N GLY A 288 -39.38 10.04 31.27
CA GLY A 288 -40.79 9.67 31.39
C GLY A 288 -41.70 10.88 31.66
N LYS A 289 -41.23 11.83 32.49
CA LYS A 289 -41.94 13.08 32.78
C LYS A 289 -41.96 14.04 31.58
N THR A 290 -40.86 14.16 30.84
CA THR A 290 -40.79 15.03 29.65
C THR A 290 -41.61 14.49 28.47
N LYS A 291 -41.62 13.16 28.24
CA LYS A 291 -42.50 12.58 27.21
C LYS A 291 -43.99 12.80 27.49
N LYS A 292 -44.40 12.82 28.76
CA LYS A 292 -45.79 13.12 29.16
C LYS A 292 -46.13 14.62 29.05
N SER A 293 -45.17 15.52 29.18
CA SER A 293 -45.40 16.97 29.01
C SER A 293 -45.39 17.44 27.56
N ILE A 294 -44.66 16.76 26.67
CA ILE A 294 -44.58 17.08 25.22
C ILE A 294 -45.92 16.84 24.50
N ILE A 295 -46.77 15.94 24.99
CA ILE A 295 -48.06 15.63 24.36
C ILE A 295 -49.12 16.73 24.61
N HIS A 296 -48.93 17.63 25.58
CA HIS A 296 -50.01 18.51 26.04
C HIS A 296 -49.82 20.04 25.88
N LYS A 297 -48.72 20.55 25.31
CA LYS A 297 -48.64 21.99 25.00
C LYS A 297 -47.79 22.27 23.75
N PRO A 298 -48.37 22.74 22.64
CA PRO A 298 -47.59 23.50 21.67
C PRO A 298 -47.49 24.95 22.16
N SER A 299 -46.48 25.66 21.66
CA SER A 299 -46.34 27.13 21.68
C SER A 299 -45.30 27.69 22.66
N ASN A 300 -44.16 28.06 22.06
CA ASN A 300 -43.37 29.27 22.29
C ASN A 300 -42.37 29.36 23.45
N ALA A 301 -42.11 28.29 24.22
CA ALA A 301 -41.06 28.31 25.25
C ALA A 301 -39.67 27.80 24.80
N ASP A 302 -39.51 27.35 23.55
CA ASP A 302 -38.30 26.63 23.12
C ASP A 302 -37.09 27.51 22.78
N LYS A 303 -37.19 28.83 22.91
CA LYS A 303 -36.02 29.72 22.74
C LYS A 303 -35.27 30.01 24.05
N SER A 304 -35.91 29.84 25.22
CA SER A 304 -35.26 30.13 26.50
C SER A 304 -34.62 28.89 27.15
N LEU A 305 -35.02 27.68 26.78
CA LEU A 305 -34.45 26.44 27.34
C LEU A 305 -33.19 25.93 26.60
N GLN A 306 -32.88 26.44 25.40
CA GLN A 306 -31.59 26.18 24.75
C GLN A 306 -30.41 26.87 25.46
N LEU A 307 -30.66 27.81 26.37
CA LEU A 307 -29.59 28.46 27.16
C LEU A 307 -29.18 27.71 28.43
N LEU A 308 -29.89 26.63 28.80
CA LEU A 308 -29.58 25.83 30.00
C LEU A 308 -29.12 24.40 29.68
N SER A 309 -28.95 24.06 28.41
CA SER A 309 -28.26 22.81 28.05
C SER A 309 -26.79 22.96 28.45
N VAL A 310 -26.43 22.26 29.54
CA VAL A 310 -25.08 21.91 29.96
C VAL A 310 -24.11 22.11 28.79
N THR A 311 -23.29 23.16 28.87
CA THR A 311 -22.22 23.41 27.91
C THR A 311 -21.50 22.10 27.69
N PRO A 312 -21.64 21.46 26.51
CA PRO A 312 -21.01 20.19 26.30
C PRO A 312 -19.52 20.44 26.42
N ASN A 313 -18.84 19.53 27.12
CA ASN A 313 -17.38 19.53 27.21
C ASN A 313 -16.79 19.87 25.83
N VAL A 314 -15.84 20.80 25.75
CA VAL A 314 -15.25 21.29 24.48
C VAL A 314 -14.86 20.13 23.56
N TRP A 315 -14.45 19.01 24.16
CA TRP A 315 -14.16 17.75 23.47
C TRP A 315 -15.36 17.09 22.79
N ALA A 316 -16.54 17.09 23.43
CA ALA A 316 -17.76 16.52 22.86
C ALA A 316 -18.32 17.37 21.71
N LEU A 317 -18.24 18.71 21.82
CA LEU A 317 -18.59 19.61 20.72
C LEU A 317 -17.68 19.40 19.52
N ARG A 318 -16.37 19.29 19.78
CA ARG A 318 -15.36 19.07 18.74
C ARG A 318 -15.52 17.71 18.06
N LEU A 319 -15.87 16.67 18.82
CA LEU A 319 -16.15 15.33 18.27
C LEU A 319 -17.36 15.34 17.34
N MET A 320 -18.45 16.01 17.73
CA MET A 320 -19.65 16.12 16.87
C MET A 320 -19.41 16.97 15.63
N GLU A 321 -18.58 18.01 15.73
CA GLU A 321 -18.17 18.83 14.59
C GLU A 321 -17.29 18.03 13.62
N GLU A 322 -16.38 17.20 14.14
CA GLU A 322 -15.54 16.30 13.34
C GLU A 322 -16.35 15.22 12.64
N GLU A 323 -17.30 14.57 13.33
CA GLU A 323 -18.21 13.59 12.75
C GLU A 323 -19.06 14.22 11.63
N LYS A 324 -19.52 15.45 11.83
CA LYS A 324 -20.26 16.21 10.82
C LYS A 324 -19.39 16.54 9.60
N LEU A 325 -18.16 17.00 9.80
CA LEU A 325 -17.20 17.29 8.73
C LEU A 325 -16.83 16.02 7.95
N GLU A 326 -16.66 14.88 8.62
CA GLU A 326 -16.39 13.61 7.96
C GLU A 326 -17.59 13.14 7.12
N GLN A 327 -18.81 13.30 7.64
CA GLN A 327 -20.05 13.00 6.92
C GLN A 327 -20.19 13.90 5.67
N GLU A 328 -19.93 15.19 5.80
CA GLU A 328 -19.95 16.15 4.68
C GLU A 328 -18.88 15.81 3.64
N ALA A 329 -17.66 15.43 4.05
CA ALA A 329 -16.59 15.01 3.15
C ALA A 329 -16.94 13.71 2.39
N ARG A 330 -17.57 12.73 3.06
CA ARG A 330 -18.07 11.51 2.41
C ARG A 330 -19.17 11.83 1.40
N ASN A 331 -20.12 12.68 1.76
CA ASN A 331 -21.19 13.11 0.87
C ASN A 331 -20.66 13.86 -0.35
N LYS A 332 -19.68 14.76 -0.16
CA LYS A 332 -19.01 15.47 -1.25
C LYS A 332 -18.30 14.53 -2.21
N LYS A 333 -17.56 13.53 -1.71
CA LYS A 333 -16.93 12.49 -2.54
C LYS A 333 -17.96 11.67 -3.33
N LEU A 334 -19.08 11.30 -2.71
CA LEU A 334 -20.16 10.58 -3.40
C LEU A 334 -20.79 11.44 -4.51
N GLN A 335 -20.96 12.73 -4.26
CA GLN A 335 -21.54 13.66 -5.24
C GLN A 335 -20.57 13.96 -6.39
N GLU A 336 -19.28 14.12 -6.12
CA GLU A 336 -18.23 14.23 -7.13
C GLU A 336 -18.17 12.97 -8.02
N ARG A 337 -18.29 11.77 -7.42
CA ARG A 337 -18.36 10.51 -8.17
C ARG A 337 -19.60 10.43 -9.07
N LYS A 338 -20.78 10.84 -8.58
CA LYS A 338 -22.01 10.94 -9.39
C LYS A 338 -21.83 11.90 -10.56
N ASN A 339 -21.30 13.10 -10.30
CA ASN A 339 -21.04 14.10 -11.35
C ASN A 339 -20.04 13.60 -12.39
N LEU A 340 -19.04 12.80 -12.00
CA LEU A 340 -18.06 12.22 -12.92
C LEU A 340 -18.69 11.16 -13.83
N ILE A 341 -19.55 10.30 -13.26
CA ILE A 341 -20.32 9.32 -14.03
C ILE A 341 -21.25 10.04 -15.01
N GLU A 342 -21.99 11.06 -14.58
CA GLU A 342 -22.87 11.85 -15.46
C GLU A 342 -22.09 12.55 -16.60
N LYS A 343 -20.88 13.05 -16.33
CA LYS A 343 -20.02 13.61 -17.38
C LYS A 343 -19.56 12.54 -18.36
N GLN A 344 -19.20 11.34 -17.87
CA GLN A 344 -18.81 10.22 -18.72
C GLN A 344 -19.98 9.73 -19.58
N THR A 345 -21.19 9.62 -19.02
CA THR A 345 -22.37 9.21 -19.78
C THR A 345 -22.72 10.24 -20.84
N LYS A 346 -22.78 11.53 -20.49
CA LYS A 346 -23.01 12.63 -21.46
C LYS A 346 -21.96 12.65 -22.57
N TYR A 347 -20.69 12.47 -22.21
CA TYR A 347 -19.61 12.40 -23.21
C TYR A 347 -19.72 11.16 -24.08
N SER A 348 -20.14 10.02 -23.53
CA SER A 348 -20.38 8.80 -24.31
C SER A 348 -21.57 8.93 -25.25
N GLU A 349 -22.61 9.66 -24.86
CA GLU A 349 -23.77 9.98 -25.68
C GLU A 349 -23.37 10.93 -26.82
N LEU A 350 -22.66 12.02 -26.50
CA LEU A 350 -22.06 12.92 -27.49
C LEU A 350 -21.16 12.16 -28.47
N ILE A 351 -20.27 11.28 -28.00
CA ILE A 351 -19.45 10.45 -28.90
C ILE A 351 -20.31 9.57 -29.79
N LYS A 352 -21.37 8.95 -29.28
CA LYS A 352 -22.27 8.12 -30.09
C LYS A 352 -23.02 8.95 -31.14
N GLU A 353 -23.33 10.21 -30.85
CA GLU A 353 -23.96 11.13 -31.80
C GLU A 353 -22.97 11.63 -32.87
N PHE A 354 -21.76 12.04 -32.48
CA PHE A 354 -20.72 12.52 -33.42
C PHE A 354 -20.06 11.38 -34.20
N HIS A 355 -19.99 10.20 -33.59
CA HIS A 355 -19.45 8.98 -34.16
C HIS A 355 -20.50 7.89 -34.08
N ALA A 356 -21.57 8.05 -34.88
CA ALA A 356 -22.46 6.95 -35.18
C ALA A 356 -21.62 5.75 -35.62
N PRO A 357 -21.89 4.53 -35.12
CA PRO A 357 -21.12 3.34 -35.48
C PRO A 357 -21.15 3.18 -37.01
N SER A 358 -20.04 3.54 -37.62
CA SER A 358 -19.84 3.45 -39.06
C SER A 358 -19.77 1.97 -39.43
N LEU A 359 -20.75 1.47 -40.17
CA LEU A 359 -20.76 0.12 -40.75
C LEU A 359 -19.62 -0.09 -41.76
N HIS A 360 -18.83 0.93 -42.06
CA HIS A 360 -17.62 0.84 -42.85
C HIS A 360 -16.49 1.61 -42.18
N LYS A 361 -15.40 0.93 -41.77
CA LYS A 361 -14.06 1.52 -41.85
C LYS A 361 -13.03 0.45 -42.21
N SER A 362 -12.46 0.66 -43.39
CA SER A 362 -11.21 0.09 -43.88
C SER A 362 -10.04 0.42 -42.94
N PRO A 363 -8.98 -0.42 -42.91
CA PRO A 363 -7.80 -0.17 -42.11
C PRO A 363 -6.77 0.63 -42.93
N THR A 364 -6.75 1.95 -42.79
CA THR A 364 -5.57 2.75 -43.15
C THR A 364 -5.39 3.88 -42.16
N ALA A 365 -4.42 3.74 -41.26
CA ALA A 365 -3.37 4.73 -41.00
C ALA A 365 -2.58 4.32 -39.76
N THR A 366 -1.34 3.93 -40.02
CA THR A 366 -0.24 3.80 -39.06
C THR A 366 0.20 5.20 -38.61
N ASP A 367 0.09 5.50 -37.31
CA ASP A 367 0.80 6.61 -36.70
C ASP A 367 2.24 6.18 -36.38
N THR A 368 3.13 6.36 -37.36
CA THR A 368 4.57 6.37 -37.16
C THR A 368 5.03 7.77 -36.76
N THR A 369 5.60 7.87 -35.57
CA THR A 369 6.30 9.05 -35.08
C THR A 369 7.64 9.21 -35.81
N ILE A 370 7.64 9.94 -36.93
CA ILE A 370 8.87 10.42 -37.57
C ILE A 370 9.14 11.84 -37.08
N LYS A 371 10.17 11.98 -36.24
CA LYS A 371 10.81 13.26 -35.94
C LYS A 371 11.61 13.70 -37.18
N SER A 372 11.07 14.60 -37.99
CA SER A 372 11.85 15.40 -38.92
C SER A 372 11.88 16.85 -38.44
N LYS A 373 13.09 17.33 -38.11
CA LYS A 373 13.38 18.74 -37.91
C LYS A 373 13.35 19.41 -39.29
N SER A 374 12.34 20.21 -39.59
CA SER A 374 12.42 21.19 -40.67
C SER A 374 12.53 22.59 -40.07
N LYS A 375 13.70 23.20 -40.28
CA LYS A 375 13.85 24.66 -40.24
C LYS A 375 13.05 25.20 -41.43
N ILE A 376 12.11 26.10 -41.17
CA ILE A 376 11.43 26.87 -42.21
C ILE A 376 12.18 28.19 -42.30
N ASP A 377 12.99 28.32 -43.35
CA ASP A 377 13.45 29.62 -43.85
C ASP A 377 12.23 30.34 -44.44
N GLN A 378 11.99 31.55 -43.94
CA GLN A 378 11.08 32.50 -44.57
C GLN A 378 11.76 33.04 -45.83
N ASN A 379 11.16 32.81 -46.99
CA ASN A 379 11.30 33.74 -48.11
C ASN A 379 10.10 33.63 -49.06
N ASN A 380 9.36 34.73 -49.09
CA ASN A 380 8.74 35.36 -50.26
C ASN A 380 8.00 34.46 -51.26
N LEU A 381 6.67 34.48 -51.16
CA LEU A 381 5.82 34.46 -52.35
C LEU A 381 4.64 35.42 -52.12
N SER A 382 4.78 36.58 -52.76
CA SER A 382 3.73 37.53 -53.06
C SER A 382 2.62 36.85 -53.86
N VAL A 383 1.40 36.87 -53.36
CA VAL A 383 0.20 36.72 -54.18
C VAL A 383 -0.79 37.79 -53.74
N ASP A 384 -0.98 38.75 -54.64
CA ASP A 384 -2.04 39.75 -54.60
C ASP A 384 -3.42 39.09 -54.57
N VAL A 385 -4.18 39.35 -53.50
CA VAL A 385 -5.64 39.19 -53.51
C VAL A 385 -6.29 40.37 -52.80
N SER A 386 -7.09 41.08 -53.59
CA SER A 386 -8.04 42.17 -53.31
C SER A 386 -8.60 42.27 -51.87
N PRO A 387 -8.69 43.48 -51.29
CA PRO A 387 -9.15 43.69 -49.92
C PRO A 387 -10.67 43.85 -49.86
N ASN A 388 -11.41 42.74 -49.73
CA ASN A 388 -12.83 42.83 -49.41
C ASN A 388 -13.03 42.95 -47.89
N SER A 389 -13.18 44.21 -47.45
CA SER A 389 -13.99 44.68 -46.32
C SER A 389 -14.31 43.64 -45.23
N LYS A 390 -13.40 43.48 -44.26
CA LYS A 390 -13.75 42.92 -42.95
C LYS A 390 -14.13 44.06 -42.03
N TRP A 391 -15.39 44.10 -41.60
CA TRP A 391 -15.87 44.99 -40.56
C TRP A 391 -15.01 44.86 -39.30
N VAL A 392 -14.33 45.94 -38.90
CA VAL A 392 -13.57 46.01 -37.65
C VAL A 392 -14.41 46.79 -36.65
N PRO A 393 -14.86 46.17 -35.54
CA PRO A 393 -15.63 46.89 -34.53
C PRO A 393 -14.79 48.02 -33.92
N HIS A 394 -15.38 49.21 -33.83
CA HIS A 394 -14.76 50.35 -33.19
C HIS A 394 -14.58 50.07 -31.69
N LYS A 395 -13.32 49.99 -31.24
CA LYS A 395 -12.99 49.80 -29.84
C LYS A 395 -13.16 51.13 -29.11
N TYR A 396 -14.11 51.19 -28.17
CA TYR A 396 -14.21 52.33 -27.25
C TYR A 396 -12.96 52.40 -26.35
N PRO A 397 -12.49 53.61 -25.99
CA PRO A 397 -11.43 53.77 -25.01
C PRO A 397 -11.86 53.17 -23.66
N LYS A 398 -10.96 52.41 -23.03
CA LYS A 398 -11.23 51.81 -21.72
C LYS A 398 -11.43 52.92 -20.68
N ASN A 399 -12.46 52.76 -19.86
CA ASN A 399 -12.78 53.71 -18.80
C ASN A 399 -11.81 53.55 -17.61
N ASN A 400 -10.96 54.55 -17.37
CA ASN A 400 -9.95 54.54 -16.30
C ASN A 400 -10.52 54.54 -14.87
N MET A 401 -11.83 54.77 -14.70
CA MET A 401 -12.51 54.73 -13.39
C MET A 401 -12.89 53.32 -12.93
N VAL A 402 -12.79 52.31 -13.81
CA VAL A 402 -13.15 50.92 -13.48
C VAL A 402 -11.85 50.09 -13.39
N PRO A 403 -11.51 49.55 -12.21
CA PRO A 403 -10.36 48.67 -12.06
C PRO A 403 -10.50 47.46 -12.99
N GLU A 404 -9.46 47.16 -13.77
CA GLU A 404 -9.49 46.01 -14.66
C GLU A 404 -9.68 44.72 -13.84
N PRO A 405 -10.57 43.80 -14.28
CA PRO A 405 -10.76 42.53 -13.60
C PRO A 405 -9.43 41.78 -13.56
N LYS A 406 -9.05 41.30 -12.37
CA LYS A 406 -7.81 40.56 -12.17
C LYS A 406 -7.74 39.38 -13.15
N GLU A 407 -6.66 39.29 -13.91
CA GLU A 407 -6.48 38.19 -14.85
C GLU A 407 -6.60 36.84 -14.12
N PRO A 408 -7.40 35.90 -14.65
CA PRO A 408 -7.49 34.57 -14.06
C PRO A 408 -6.11 33.93 -14.06
N LYS A 409 -5.65 33.47 -12.89
CA LYS A 409 -4.36 32.78 -12.75
C LYS A 409 -4.30 31.64 -13.75
N LYS A 410 -3.37 31.73 -14.72
CA LYS A 410 -3.11 30.65 -15.67
C LYS A 410 -2.76 29.39 -14.87
N PRO A 411 -3.37 28.22 -15.19
CA PRO A 411 -3.08 26.99 -14.47
C PRO A 411 -1.59 26.67 -14.63
N HIS A 412 -0.89 26.54 -13.51
CA HIS A 412 0.49 26.08 -13.53
C HIS A 412 0.50 24.61 -13.98
N PRO A 413 1.24 24.24 -15.05
CA PRO A 413 1.26 22.87 -15.51
C PRO A 413 1.90 21.99 -14.44
N ILE A 414 1.08 21.22 -13.72
CA ILE A 414 1.55 20.28 -12.71
C ILE A 414 2.15 19.08 -13.45
N ASN A 415 3.48 18.95 -13.41
CA ASN A 415 4.17 17.80 -13.95
C ASN A 415 4.07 16.64 -12.95
N TYR A 416 2.98 15.88 -13.03
CA TYR A 416 2.70 14.75 -12.14
C TYR A 416 3.82 13.72 -12.07
N LEU A 417 4.65 13.59 -13.12
CA LEU A 417 5.79 12.67 -13.12
C LEU A 417 6.94 13.19 -12.27
N GLU A 418 7.17 14.50 -12.26
CA GLU A 418 8.21 15.14 -11.47
C GLU A 418 7.84 15.20 -10.00
N ASP A 419 6.58 15.50 -9.68
CA ASP A 419 6.06 15.42 -8.31
C ASP A 419 6.10 13.97 -7.80
N ARG A 420 5.78 12.99 -8.64
CA ARG A 420 5.87 11.56 -8.26
C ARG A 420 7.32 11.08 -8.12
N ARG A 421 8.27 11.64 -8.89
CA ARG A 421 9.72 11.41 -8.69
C ARG A 421 10.17 12.00 -7.36
N LYS A 422 9.85 13.27 -7.06
CA LYS A 422 10.16 13.92 -5.77
C LYS A 422 9.53 13.21 -4.58
N TYR A 423 8.28 12.76 -4.71
CA TYR A 423 7.61 11.97 -3.66
C TYR A 423 8.33 10.64 -3.42
N ARG A 424 8.71 9.93 -4.50
CA ARG A 424 9.47 8.68 -4.39
C ARG A 424 10.88 8.90 -3.81
N ASP A 425 11.54 10.00 -4.16
CA ASP A 425 12.88 10.31 -3.67
C ASP A 425 12.85 10.78 -2.21
N ASN A 426 11.83 11.52 -1.78
CA ASN A 426 11.61 11.87 -0.36
C ASN A 426 11.21 10.66 0.50
N HIS A 427 10.64 9.61 -0.11
CA HIS A 427 10.27 8.35 0.55
C HIS A 427 11.31 7.23 0.39
N LYS A 428 12.36 7.44 -0.40
CA LYS A 428 13.48 6.50 -0.52
C LYS A 428 14.38 6.64 0.71
N ASP A 429 14.26 5.66 1.60
CA ASP A 429 15.20 5.21 2.62
C ASP A 429 15.91 6.28 3.45
N VAL A 430 15.13 7.04 4.23
CA VAL A 430 15.64 7.81 5.38
C VAL A 430 16.32 6.89 6.43
N SER A 431 16.00 5.59 6.41
CA SER A 431 16.71 4.54 7.17
C SER A 431 18.14 4.31 6.68
N SER A 432 18.41 4.49 5.38
CA SER A 432 19.73 4.29 4.78
C SER A 432 20.70 5.39 5.22
N ASP A 433 20.24 6.64 5.31
CA ASP A 433 21.10 7.77 5.68
C ASP A 433 21.49 7.73 7.17
N SER A 434 20.58 7.31 8.05
CA SER A 434 20.91 7.12 9.48
C SER A 434 21.91 5.97 9.68
N MET A 435 21.74 4.84 8.99
CA MET A 435 22.69 3.72 9.03
C MET A 435 24.05 4.09 8.42
N LEU A 436 24.06 4.91 7.37
CA LEU A 436 25.28 5.42 6.76
C LEU A 436 26.04 6.33 7.73
N LEU A 437 25.34 7.21 8.47
CA LEU A 437 25.94 8.08 9.48
C LEU A 437 26.60 7.27 10.60
N GLU A 438 25.91 6.27 11.15
CA GLU A 438 26.47 5.38 12.17
C GLU A 438 27.71 4.62 11.65
N SER A 439 27.68 4.13 10.41
CA SER A 439 28.83 3.47 9.79
C SER A 439 30.03 4.42 9.58
N ILE A 440 29.80 5.68 9.24
CA ILE A 440 30.88 6.67 9.09
C ILE A 440 31.48 7.01 10.47
N MET A 441 30.65 7.17 11.50
CA MET A 441 31.10 7.40 12.88
C MET A 441 31.90 6.22 13.43
N GLU A 442 31.48 4.98 13.16
CA GLU A 442 32.19 3.78 13.59
C GLU A 442 33.53 3.62 12.88
N LYS A 443 33.61 4.01 11.59
CA LYS A 443 34.88 4.02 10.85
C LYS A 443 35.87 5.07 11.35
N SER A 444 35.40 6.22 11.86
CA SER A 444 36.29 7.19 12.53
C SER A 444 36.88 6.68 13.84
N PHE A 445 36.21 5.75 14.55
CA PHE A 445 36.81 5.10 15.72
C PHE A 445 37.93 4.12 15.37
N GLN A 446 37.87 3.47 14.20
CA GLN A 446 38.77 2.37 13.83
C GLN A 446 39.97 2.78 12.97
N SER A 447 39.86 3.88 12.22
CA SER A 447 40.87 4.27 11.22
C SER A 447 41.54 5.60 11.58
N GLY A 448 42.73 5.54 12.18
CA GLY A 448 43.53 6.73 12.52
C GLY A 448 44.13 7.51 11.34
N GLY A 449 43.78 7.17 10.08
CA GLY A 449 44.46 7.69 8.88
C GLY A 449 43.81 8.91 8.20
N ASP A 450 42.53 9.21 8.42
CA ASP A 450 41.80 10.26 7.67
C ASP A 450 40.69 10.94 8.51
N ILE A 451 41.01 11.30 9.75
CA ILE A 451 40.06 11.87 10.72
C ILE A 451 39.36 13.12 10.15
N ILE A 452 40.11 14.03 9.52
CA ILE A 452 39.58 15.31 9.01
C ILE A 452 38.56 15.13 7.87
N GLN A 453 38.81 14.21 6.93
CA GLN A 453 37.86 13.95 5.82
C GLN A 453 36.60 13.24 6.32
N ASN A 454 36.75 12.34 7.28
CA ASN A 454 35.63 11.64 7.90
C ASN A 454 34.78 12.61 8.73
N LEU A 455 35.38 13.53 9.49
CA LEU A 455 34.66 14.57 10.23
C LEU A 455 33.86 15.50 9.30
N LYS A 456 34.43 15.92 8.16
CA LYS A 456 33.67 16.69 7.15
C LYS A 456 32.47 15.91 6.61
N LYS A 457 32.64 14.62 6.31
CA LYS A 457 31.53 13.74 5.87
C LYS A 457 30.48 13.56 6.95
N VAL A 458 30.88 13.40 8.22
CA VAL A 458 29.97 13.35 9.38
C VAL A 458 29.19 14.66 9.48
N GLN A 459 29.85 15.81 9.35
CA GLN A 459 29.20 17.12 9.42
C GLN A 459 28.15 17.32 8.29
N GLU A 460 28.51 17.01 7.05
CA GLU A 460 27.60 17.12 5.90
C GLU A 460 26.40 16.18 5.99
N THR A 461 26.61 14.93 6.41
CA THR A 461 25.55 13.94 6.58
C THR A 461 24.65 14.29 7.77
N THR A 462 25.21 14.83 8.85
CA THR A 462 24.48 15.33 10.02
C THR A 462 23.55 16.50 9.64
N GLN A 463 24.04 17.47 8.86
CA GLN A 463 23.22 18.59 8.38
C GLN A 463 22.07 18.13 7.46
N LYS A 464 22.32 17.13 6.61
CA LYS A 464 21.27 16.53 5.77
C LYS A 464 20.19 15.85 6.61
N ILE A 465 20.59 15.05 7.61
CA ILE A 465 19.66 14.37 8.52
C ILE A 465 18.85 15.38 9.33
N GLU A 466 19.48 16.45 9.83
CA GLU A 466 18.78 17.51 10.57
C GLU A 466 17.78 18.26 9.69
N GLY A 467 18.14 18.56 8.44
CA GLY A 467 17.22 19.16 7.46
C GLY A 467 16.02 18.27 7.14
N ILE A 468 16.20 16.95 7.11
CA ILE A 468 15.10 15.98 6.94
C ILE A 468 14.25 15.88 8.20
N ALA A 469 14.86 15.84 9.38
CA ALA A 469 14.17 15.79 10.66
C ALA A 469 13.24 17.01 10.84
N ARG A 470 13.74 18.23 10.62
CA ARG A 470 12.95 19.47 10.70
C ARG A 470 11.78 19.48 9.72
N LYS A 471 11.98 19.03 8.47
CA LYS A 471 10.89 18.93 7.48
C LYS A 471 9.81 17.94 7.92
N LYS A 472 10.21 16.81 8.52
CA LYS A 472 9.26 15.81 9.02
C LYS A 472 8.55 16.26 10.29
N GLU A 473 9.25 16.99 11.16
CA GLU A 473 8.71 17.58 12.39
C GLU A 473 7.57 18.57 12.08
N VAL A 474 7.75 19.44 11.09
CA VAL A 474 6.70 20.37 10.61
C VAL A 474 5.47 19.63 10.06
N CYS A 475 5.65 18.41 9.54
CA CYS A 475 4.58 17.56 9.02
C CYS A 475 3.91 16.67 10.08
N LEU A 476 4.36 16.69 11.35
CA LEU A 476 3.70 15.96 12.43
C LEU A 476 2.40 16.69 12.81
N LEU A 477 1.27 16.06 12.54
CA LEU A 477 -0.05 16.55 12.94
C LEU A 477 -0.15 16.58 14.48
N PRO A 478 -0.96 17.48 15.07
CA PRO A 478 -1.05 17.68 16.53
C PRO A 478 -1.74 16.55 17.32
N PHE A 479 -1.94 15.36 16.73
CA PHE A 479 -2.67 14.24 17.33
C PHE A 479 -1.75 13.03 17.61
N PRO A 480 -1.19 12.91 18.83
CA PRO A 480 -0.19 11.89 19.18
C PRO A 480 -0.75 10.48 19.45
N THR A 481 -2.05 10.23 19.28
CA THR A 481 -2.71 9.00 19.76
C THR A 481 -2.88 7.88 18.73
N SER A 482 -2.63 8.13 17.44
CA SER A 482 -2.67 7.07 16.41
C SER A 482 -1.36 6.29 16.37
N ILE A 483 -1.41 4.96 16.22
CA ILE A 483 -0.22 4.09 16.09
C ILE A 483 0.70 4.60 14.96
N GLY A 484 0.12 4.99 13.82
CA GLY A 484 0.90 5.55 12.71
C GLY A 484 1.45 6.95 12.97
N ALA A 485 0.91 7.70 13.94
CA ALA A 485 1.49 8.96 14.40
C ALA A 485 2.67 8.69 15.36
N ILE A 486 2.54 7.71 16.27
CA ILE A 486 3.60 7.29 17.19
C ILE A 486 4.82 6.74 16.44
N GLU A 487 4.62 5.96 15.38
CA GLU A 487 5.73 5.48 14.55
C GLU A 487 6.43 6.61 13.78
N LYS A 488 5.66 7.62 13.33
CA LYS A 488 6.21 8.80 12.65
C LYS A 488 6.98 9.70 13.61
N THR A 489 6.48 9.92 14.83
CA THR A 489 7.20 10.68 15.87
C THR A 489 8.47 9.93 16.26
N ALA A 490 8.40 8.62 16.50
CA ALA A 490 9.59 7.81 16.81
C ALA A 490 10.64 7.84 15.68
N SER A 491 10.20 7.86 14.42
CA SER A 491 11.11 8.02 13.27
C SER A 491 11.79 9.40 13.25
N VAL A 492 11.09 10.47 13.65
CA VAL A 492 11.68 11.82 13.74
C VAL A 492 12.64 11.90 14.92
N ASP A 493 12.23 11.38 16.08
CA ASP A 493 13.04 11.34 17.30
C ASP A 493 14.35 10.59 17.04
N ASN A 494 14.31 9.45 16.35
CA ASN A 494 15.52 8.71 15.98
C ASN A 494 16.48 9.54 15.09
N LEU A 495 15.96 10.33 14.14
CA LEU A 495 16.80 11.18 13.29
C LEU A 495 17.43 12.33 14.08
N ILE A 496 16.67 12.92 15.00
CA ILE A 496 17.16 13.96 15.91
C ILE A 496 18.26 13.39 16.82
N ILE A 497 18.01 12.22 17.42
CA ILE A 497 18.99 11.53 18.28
C ILE A 497 20.26 11.19 17.50
N SER A 498 20.16 10.65 16.27
CA SER A 498 21.33 10.37 15.43
C SER A 498 22.11 11.64 15.08
N SER A 499 21.41 12.74 14.79
CA SER A 499 22.05 14.05 14.55
C SER A 499 22.77 14.57 15.78
N ILE A 500 22.16 14.46 16.96
CA ILE A 500 22.78 14.87 18.24
C ILE A 500 24.01 14.02 18.54
N LYS A 501 23.93 12.69 18.39
CA LYS A 501 25.08 11.79 18.57
C LYS A 501 26.24 12.16 17.66
N ALA A 502 25.97 12.46 16.38
CA ALA A 502 27.00 12.86 15.44
C ALA A 502 27.61 14.24 15.74
N LYS A 503 26.81 15.19 16.25
CA LYS A 503 27.33 16.49 16.72
C LYS A 503 28.20 16.36 17.97
N ILE A 504 27.81 15.51 18.92
CA ILE A 504 28.63 15.21 20.11
C ILE A 504 29.94 14.56 19.68
N HIS A 505 29.87 13.55 18.81
CA HIS A 505 31.06 12.92 18.24
C HIS A 505 31.97 13.94 17.54
N PHE A 506 31.41 14.89 16.78
CA PHE A 506 32.22 15.95 16.16
C PHE A 506 32.93 16.85 17.19
N LEU A 507 32.29 17.12 18.33
CA LEU A 507 32.90 17.90 19.42
C LEU A 507 33.99 17.12 20.16
N ASP A 508 33.79 15.83 20.40
CA ASP A 508 34.76 14.96 21.08
C ASP A 508 36.08 14.80 20.28
N HIS A 509 36.07 15.07 18.96
CA HIS A 509 37.25 15.05 18.09
C HIS A 509 37.82 16.44 17.77
N LEU A 510 37.26 17.50 18.35
CA LEU A 510 37.78 18.87 18.26
C LEU A 510 38.61 19.28 19.49
N GLU A 511 38.47 18.55 20.61
CA GLU A 511 39.41 18.58 21.74
C GLU A 511 40.66 17.74 21.42
#